data_AF-A0A0C2DXR7-F1
#
_entry.id   AF-A0A0C2DXR7-F1
#
_cell.length_a   1.000
_cell.length_b   1.000
_cell.length_c   1.000
_cell.angle_alpha   90.00
_cell.angle_beta   90.00
_cell.angle_gamma   90.00
#
_symmetry.space_group_name_H-M   'P 1'
#
loop_
_entity.id
_entity.type
_entity.pdbx_description
1 polymer ?
#
loop_
_entity_poly.entity_id
_entity_poly.type
_entity_poly.pdbx_seq_one_letter_code
_entity_poly.pdbx_strand_id
1 'polypeptide(L)'
;MKVGIRSSTLSQLSKIRDAAAYAKLSKMRWAGHVMRLNDNRWTKAVRDWTPRDVKRTIERSSTRWLDSFTKSFQDRYDALRVPRMDRIHWTTLARDSDKWKDC
;
A
#
# COMPACT_ATOMS: atom_id res chain seq x y z
N MET A 1 30.90 -29.56 -11.98
CA MET A 1 29.66 -28.76 -12.19
C MET A 1 29.38 -27.98 -10.91
N LYS A 2 29.43 -26.65 -10.91
CA LYS A 2 29.03 -25.84 -9.75
C LYS A 2 27.50 -25.79 -9.69
N VAL A 3 26.90 -26.33 -8.63
CA VAL A 3 25.46 -26.18 -8.39
C VAL A 3 25.23 -24.73 -7.95
N GLY A 4 24.56 -23.96 -8.80
CA GLY A 4 24.16 -22.59 -8.47
C GLY A 4 23.13 -22.61 -7.34
N ILE A 5 23.45 -22.00 -6.20
CA ILE A 5 22.49 -21.82 -5.10
C ILE A 5 21.42 -20.83 -5.57
N ARG A 6 20.15 -21.23 -5.49
CA ARG A 6 19.02 -20.37 -5.87
C ARG A 6 18.87 -19.22 -4.86
N SER A 7 18.52 -18.04 -5.37
CA SER A 7 18.25 -16.85 -4.55
C SER A 7 17.19 -17.10 -3.46
N SER A 8 16.17 -17.91 -3.76
CA SER A 8 15.14 -18.32 -2.79
C SER A 8 15.72 -19.06 -1.56
N THR A 9 16.74 -19.88 -1.78
CA THR A 9 17.43 -20.64 -0.73
C THR A 9 18.26 -19.70 0.16
N LEU A 10 18.92 -18.70 -0.42
CA LEU A 10 19.65 -17.67 0.34
C LEU A 10 18.71 -16.77 1.14
N SER A 11 17.53 -16.43 0.60
CA SER A 11 16.50 -15.68 1.35
C SER A 11 15.96 -16.48 2.54
N GLN A 12 15.71 -17.79 2.38
CA GLN A 12 15.31 -18.65 3.50
C GLN A 12 16.38 -18.73 4.60
N LEU A 13 17.65 -18.83 4.21
CA LEU A 13 18.77 -18.94 5.15
C LEU A 13 19.10 -17.63 5.87
N SER A 14 19.06 -16.51 5.15
CA SER A 14 19.46 -15.20 5.68
C SER A 14 18.46 -14.59 6.66
N LYS A 15 17.22 -15.12 6.71
CA LYS A 15 16.10 -14.57 7.52
C LYS A 15 15.83 -13.08 7.23
N ILE A 16 16.35 -12.55 6.13
CA ILE A 16 16.15 -11.16 5.73
C ILE A 16 14.72 -11.02 5.24
N ARG A 17 13.99 -10.08 5.83
CA ARG A 17 12.64 -9.76 5.40
C ARG A 17 12.68 -9.23 3.97
N ASP A 18 11.77 -9.73 3.13
CA ASP A 18 11.62 -9.26 1.76
C ASP A 18 11.49 -7.73 1.71
N ALA A 19 12.40 -7.09 0.97
CA ALA A 19 12.52 -5.64 0.93
C ALA A 19 11.28 -4.99 0.30
N ALA A 20 10.70 -5.62 -0.72
CA ALA A 20 9.51 -5.12 -1.38
C ALA A 20 8.28 -5.18 -0.45
N ALA A 21 8.11 -6.28 0.27
CA ALA A 21 7.07 -6.44 1.29
C ALA A 21 7.24 -5.42 2.42
N TYR A 22 8.48 -5.21 2.89
CA TYR A 22 8.74 -4.21 3.93
C TYR A 22 8.45 -2.78 3.46
N ALA A 23 8.84 -2.42 2.24
CA ALA A 23 8.56 -1.12 1.66
C ALA A 23 7.04 -0.90 1.51
N LYS A 24 6.29 -1.93 1.11
CA LYS A 24 4.83 -1.89 1.00
C LYS A 24 4.17 -1.62 2.36
N LEU A 25 4.56 -2.37 3.40
CA LEU A 25 4.06 -2.16 4.77
C LEU A 25 4.43 -0.78 5.32
N SER A 26 5.65 -0.31 5.07
CA SER A 26 6.11 1.00 5.51
C SER A 26 5.31 2.14 4.86
N LYS A 27 5.02 2.04 3.55
CA LYS A 27 4.16 2.98 2.83
C LYS A 27 2.76 3.07 3.44
N MET A 28 2.21 1.94 3.90
CA MET A 28 0.92 1.95 4.56
C MET A 28 0.97 2.54 5.95
N ARG A 29 1.94 2.18 6.79
CA ARG A 29 2.10 2.80 8.12
C ARG A 29 2.16 4.32 7.99
N TRP A 30 2.91 4.81 7.00
CA TRP A 30 2.97 6.22 6.67
C TRP A 30 1.61 6.80 6.24
N ALA A 31 0.89 6.15 5.33
CA ALA A 31 -0.44 6.60 4.91
C ALA A 31 -1.44 6.69 6.07
N GLY A 32 -1.43 5.71 6.99
CA GLY A 32 -2.24 5.76 8.20
C GLY A 32 -1.89 6.92 9.10
N HIS A 33 -0.59 7.21 9.26
CA HIS A 33 -0.14 8.38 10.00
C HIS A 33 -0.63 9.68 9.35
N VAL A 34 -0.49 9.81 8.03
CA VAL A 34 -0.92 10.98 7.26
C VAL A 34 -2.44 11.20 7.34
N MET A 35 -3.26 10.13 7.34
CA MET A 35 -4.72 10.26 7.47
C MET A 35 -5.20 10.72 8.85
N ARG A 36 -4.34 10.62 9.88
CA ARG A 36 -4.63 11.08 11.25
C ARG A 36 -4.20 12.53 11.49
N LEU A 37 -3.39 13.10 10.61
CA LEU A 37 -3.02 14.51 10.69
C LEU A 37 -4.25 15.39 10.43
N ASN A 38 -4.45 16.40 11.28
CA ASN A 38 -5.56 17.35 11.19
C ASN A 38 -5.32 18.45 10.14
N ASP A 39 -4.10 18.52 9.60
CA ASP A 39 -3.69 19.50 8.59
C ASP A 39 -4.23 19.08 7.21
N ASN A 40 -5.50 19.38 6.98
CA ASN A 40 -6.22 19.02 5.75
C ASN A 40 -5.56 19.55 4.46
N ARG A 41 -4.68 20.56 4.55
CA ARG A 41 -4.00 21.15 3.38
C ARG A 41 -2.92 20.23 2.81
N TRP A 42 -2.00 19.76 3.64
CA TRP A 42 -0.87 18.93 3.21
C TRP A 42 -1.28 17.47 2.98
N THR A 43 -2.10 16.92 3.88
CA THR A 43 -2.64 15.57 3.75
C THR A 43 -3.41 15.38 2.44
N LYS A 44 -4.24 16.37 2.05
CA LYS A 44 -4.98 16.33 0.79
C LYS A 44 -4.06 16.44 -0.42
N ALA A 45 -3.06 17.33 -0.38
CA ALA A 45 -2.11 17.50 -1.48
C ALA A 45 -1.27 16.24 -1.75
N VAL A 46 -0.79 15.58 -0.69
CA VAL A 46 -0.05 14.32 -0.78
C VAL A 46 -0.94 13.20 -1.29
N ARG A 47 -2.16 13.09 -0.75
CA ARG A 47 -3.15 12.07 -1.15
C ARG A 47 -3.54 12.17 -2.62
N ASP A 48 -3.79 13.40 -3.05
CA ASP A 48 -4.28 13.73 -4.38
C ASP A 48 -3.11 13.94 -5.36
N TRP A 49 -1.88 13.65 -4.93
CA TRP A 49 -0.69 13.78 -5.73
C TRP A 49 -0.75 12.86 -6.95
N THR A 50 -0.45 13.46 -8.10
CA THR A 50 -0.35 12.80 -9.40
C THR A 50 1.13 12.70 -9.77
N PRO A 51 1.61 11.53 -10.25
CA PRO A 51 2.97 11.41 -10.77
C PRO A 51 3.16 12.31 -12.00
N ARG A 52 4.21 13.13 -12.01
CA ARG A 52 4.45 14.14 -13.06
C ARG A 52 4.93 13.55 -14.39
N ASP A 53 5.69 12.45 -14.34
CA ASP A 53 6.37 11.90 -15.53
C ASP A 53 5.57 10.81 -16.26
N VAL A 54 4.32 10.55 -15.86
CA VAL A 54 3.47 9.53 -16.48
C VAL A 54 2.54 10.19 -17.48
N LYS A 55 2.76 9.94 -18.78
CA LYS A 55 1.83 10.39 -19.84
C LYS A 55 0.47 9.72 -19.63
N ARG A 56 -0.56 10.53 -19.43
CA ARG A 56 -1.96 10.07 -19.32
C ARG A 56 -2.43 9.43 -20.63
N THR A 57 -3.21 8.36 -20.54
CA THR A 57 -4.07 7.93 -21.64
C THR A 57 -5.24 8.93 -21.75
N ILE A 58 -5.61 9.34 -22.96
CA ILE A 58 -6.52 10.48 -23.20
C ILE A 58 -7.89 10.34 -22.51
N GLU A 59 -8.37 9.13 -22.23
CA GLU A 59 -9.63 8.88 -21.51
C GLU A 59 -9.49 8.55 -20.02
N ARG A 60 -8.30 8.20 -19.53
CA ARG A 60 -8.15 7.83 -18.11
C ARG A 60 -7.90 9.07 -17.26
N SER A 61 -8.69 9.18 -16.20
CA SER A 61 -8.37 10.06 -15.08
C SER A 61 -6.95 9.78 -14.61
N SER A 62 -6.24 10.84 -14.22
CA SER A 62 -4.89 10.71 -13.69
C SER A 62 -4.88 9.77 -12.49
N THR A 63 -4.02 8.74 -12.51
CA THR A 63 -3.83 7.86 -11.36
C THR A 63 -3.33 8.67 -10.19
N ARG A 64 -4.17 8.82 -9.17
CA ARG A 64 -3.79 9.47 -7.93
C ARG A 64 -2.94 8.50 -7.15
N TRP A 65 -2.03 9.04 -6.35
CA TRP A 65 -1.29 8.23 -5.40
C TRP A 65 -2.24 7.42 -4.48
N LEU A 66 -3.43 7.97 -4.21
CA LEU A 66 -4.51 7.30 -3.51
C LEU A 66 -4.96 5.96 -4.10
N ASP A 67 -5.02 5.86 -5.42
CA ASP A 67 -5.56 4.69 -6.11
C ASP A 67 -4.68 3.46 -5.87
N SER A 68 -3.38 3.69 -5.60
CA SER A 68 -2.44 2.64 -5.21
C SER A 68 -2.82 2.01 -3.86
N PHE A 69 -3.34 2.79 -2.93
CA PHE A 69 -3.82 2.28 -1.63
C PHE A 69 -5.12 1.53 -1.79
N THR A 70 -6.09 2.10 -2.51
CA THR A 70 -7.37 1.44 -2.79
C THR A 70 -7.13 0.06 -3.41
N LYS A 71 -6.27 -0.01 -4.44
CA LYS A 71 -5.88 -1.28 -5.07
C LYS A 71 -5.20 -2.24 -4.09
N SER A 72 -4.20 -1.77 -3.33
CA SER A 72 -3.49 -2.62 -2.38
C SER A 72 -4.39 -3.16 -1.26
N PHE A 73 -5.41 -2.41 -0.85
CA PHE A 73 -6.39 -2.86 0.13
C PHE A 73 -7.38 -3.84 -0.48
N GLN A 74 -7.84 -3.57 -1.71
CA GLN A 74 -8.68 -4.49 -2.47
C GLN A 74 -8.02 -5.86 -2.61
N ASP A 75 -6.76 -5.89 -3.08
CA ASP A 75 -5.98 -7.11 -3.28
C ASP A 75 -5.87 -7.93 -1.99
N ARG A 76 -5.72 -7.26 -0.83
CA ARG A 76 -5.69 -7.94 0.47
C ARG A 76 -7.03 -8.44 0.93
N TYR A 77 -8.10 -7.65 0.82
CA TYR A 77 -9.44 -8.12 1.16
C TYR A 77 -9.86 -9.31 0.29
N ASP A 78 -9.44 -9.31 -0.98
CA ASP A 78 -9.64 -10.43 -1.90
C ASP A 78 -8.82 -11.66 -1.45
N ALA A 79 -7.56 -11.48 -1.05
CA ALA A 79 -6.73 -12.56 -0.50
C ALA A 79 -7.28 -13.14 0.82
N LEU A 80 -7.86 -12.28 1.66
CA LEU A 80 -8.50 -12.65 2.94
C LEU A 80 -9.95 -13.15 2.76
N ARG A 81 -10.49 -13.14 1.53
CA ARG A 81 -11.87 -13.54 1.18
C ARG A 81 -12.95 -12.79 1.99
N VAL A 82 -12.69 -11.53 2.33
CA VAL A 82 -13.65 -10.69 3.07
C VAL A 82 -14.81 -10.29 2.14
N PRO A 83 -16.07 -10.49 2.55
CA PRO A 83 -17.25 -10.10 1.78
C PRO A 83 -17.20 -8.62 1.38
N ARG A 84 -17.68 -8.29 0.18
CA ARG A 84 -17.64 -6.90 -0.33
C ARG A 84 -18.42 -5.91 0.55
N MET A 85 -19.49 -6.36 1.20
CA MET A 85 -20.32 -5.53 2.08
C MET A 85 -19.59 -5.13 3.38
N ASP A 86 -18.60 -5.92 3.81
CA ASP A 86 -17.82 -5.66 5.02
C ASP A 86 -16.56 -4.82 4.76
N ARG A 87 -16.34 -4.39 3.51
CA ARG A 87 -15.16 -3.61 3.12
C ARG A 87 -15.35 -2.14 3.49
N ILE A 88 -14.85 -1.78 4.66
CA ILE A 88 -14.72 -0.38 5.07
C ILE A 88 -13.70 0.33 4.18
N HIS A 89 -14.01 1.54 3.74
CA HIS A 89 -13.06 2.36 2.97
C HIS A 89 -11.78 2.59 3.78
N TRP A 90 -10.61 2.34 3.17
CA TRP A 90 -9.34 2.29 3.90
C TRP A 90 -8.98 3.62 4.58
N THR A 91 -9.49 4.78 4.15
CA THR A 91 -9.28 6.05 4.88
C THR A 91 -9.96 6.06 6.25
N THR A 92 -11.11 5.40 6.37
CA THR A 92 -11.85 5.28 7.63
C THR A 92 -11.11 4.32 8.55
N LEU A 93 -10.61 3.22 8.00
CA LEU A 93 -9.78 2.26 8.72
C LEU A 93 -8.44 2.86 9.17
N ALA A 94 -7.83 3.71 8.34
CA ALA A 94 -6.59 4.41 8.61
C ALA A 94 -6.68 5.40 9.76
N ARG A 95 -7.87 5.92 10.07
CA ARG A 95 -8.07 6.81 11.22
C ARG A 95 -8.02 6.04 12.53
N ASP A 96 -8.54 4.83 12.54
CA ASP A 96 -8.46 3.92 13.69
C ASP A 96 -7.02 3.40 13.85
N SER A 97 -6.37 3.74 14.95
CA SER A 97 -5.01 3.31 15.28
C SER A 97 -4.89 1.80 15.31
N ASP A 98 -5.85 1.16 15.98
CA ASP A 98 -5.69 -0.21 16.42
C ASP A 98 -6.05 -1.15 15.28
N LYS A 99 -7.09 -0.82 14.51
CA LYS A 99 -7.41 -1.56 13.28
C LYS A 99 -6.36 -1.41 12.17
N TRP A 100 -5.62 -0.30 12.14
CA TRP A 100 -4.60 -0.07 11.11
C TRP A 100 -3.32 -0.87 11.33
N LYS A 101 -2.99 -1.24 12.57
CA LYS A 101 -1.80 -2.04 12.88
C LYS A 101 -1.87 -3.42 12.24
N ASP A 102 -3.09 -3.93 12.10
CA ASP A 102 -3.38 -5.27 11.57
C ASP A 102 -3.50 -5.29 10.03
N CYS A 103 -3.33 -4.14 9.36
CA CYS A 103 -3.37 -4.00 7.91
C CYS A 103 -1.99 -4.16 7.26
#